data_AF-A0A7C5NE36-F1
#
_entry.id   AF-A0A7C5NE36-F1
#
_cell.length_a   1.000
_cell.length_b   1.000
_cell.length_c   1.000
_cell.angle_alpha   90.00
_cell.angle_beta   90.00
_cell.angle_gamma   90.00
#
_symmetry.space_group_name_H-M   'P 1'
#
loop_
_entity.id
_entity.type
_entity.pdbx_description
1 polymer ?
#
loop_
_entity_poly.entity_id
_entity_poly.type
_entity_poly.pdbx_seq_one_letter_code
_entity_poly.pdbx_strand_id
1 'polypeptide(L)'
;MPTAALSRDEARRHLLGHLGLASGLRRGSAGIRATLADLGCIQLDPLSPMGTNADLVVHARVDRIRDGAVIRALLPGHAFEHFAKERCLIPASAFPQYRDRAVQTPWWRLAQSAKRVPTST
;
A
#
# COMPACT_ATOMS: atom_id res chain seq x y z
N MET A 1 -16.85 28.10 -8.80
CA MET A 1 -17.15 26.66 -8.83
C MET A 1 -18.39 26.45 -7.98
N PRO A 2 -19.48 25.86 -8.49
CA PRO A 2 -20.63 25.55 -7.65
C PRO A 2 -20.22 24.53 -6.57
N THR A 3 -20.64 24.78 -5.34
CA THR A 3 -20.39 23.88 -4.20
C THR A 3 -21.50 22.84 -4.15
N ALA A 4 -21.18 21.59 -4.46
CA ALA A 4 -22.08 20.47 -4.22
C ALA A 4 -21.94 20.00 -2.77
N ALA A 5 -23.04 19.96 -2.02
CA ALA A 5 -23.07 19.41 -0.67
C ALA A 5 -23.47 17.93 -0.73
N LEU A 6 -22.69 17.05 -0.08
CA LEU A 6 -23.00 15.63 0.07
C LEU A 6 -23.64 15.38 1.44
N SER A 7 -24.69 14.58 1.48
CA SER A 7 -25.16 13.99 2.73
C SER A 7 -24.11 13.03 3.31
N ARG A 8 -24.23 12.72 4.62
CA ARG A 8 -23.36 11.75 5.29
C ARG A 8 -23.40 10.37 4.62
N ASP A 9 -24.55 9.96 4.14
CA ASP A 9 -24.72 8.64 3.51
C ASP A 9 -24.10 8.58 2.12
N GLU A 10 -24.18 9.66 1.35
CA GLU A 10 -23.50 9.78 0.06
C GLU A 10 -21.98 9.79 0.24
N ALA A 11 -21.48 10.57 1.21
CA ALA A 11 -20.06 10.59 1.54
C ALA A 11 -19.55 9.21 1.98
N ARG A 12 -20.31 8.48 2.82
CA ARG A 12 -19.96 7.12 3.25
C ARG A 12 -19.88 6.17 2.06
N ARG A 13 -20.90 6.15 1.19
CA ARG A 13 -20.90 5.27 0.00
C ARG A 13 -19.74 5.60 -0.93
N HIS A 14 -19.48 6.88 -1.15
CA HIS A 14 -18.37 7.32 -1.98
C HIS A 14 -17.02 6.86 -1.40
N LEU A 15 -16.80 7.07 -0.09
CA LEU A 15 -15.55 6.67 0.57
C LEU A 15 -15.35 5.15 0.55
N LEU A 16 -16.37 4.37 0.87
CA LEU A 16 -16.28 2.91 0.83
C LEU A 16 -16.04 2.38 -0.58
N GLY A 17 -16.67 2.99 -1.59
CA GLY A 17 -16.43 2.66 -3.00
C GLY A 17 -15.01 3.01 -3.44
N HIS A 18 -14.55 4.23 -3.15
CA HIS A 18 -13.21 4.70 -3.48
C HIS A 18 -12.11 3.84 -2.82
N LEU A 19 -12.34 3.43 -1.57
CA LEU A 19 -11.42 2.55 -0.84
C LEU A 19 -11.53 1.08 -1.27
N GLY A 20 -12.43 0.71 -2.20
CA GLY A 20 -12.63 -0.67 -2.64
C GLY A 20 -13.19 -1.60 -1.55
N LEU A 21 -13.93 -1.04 -0.58
CA LEU A 21 -14.54 -1.76 0.54
C LEU A 21 -16.03 -2.05 0.32
N ALA A 22 -16.63 -1.46 -0.73
CA ALA A 22 -18.01 -1.73 -1.14
C ALA A 22 -18.10 -2.74 -2.31
N SER A 23 -16.97 -3.19 -2.86
CA SER A 23 -16.90 -4.15 -3.97
C SER A 23 -16.55 -5.56 -3.47
N GLY A 24 -16.77 -6.56 -4.32
CA GLY A 24 -16.36 -7.94 -4.02
C GLY A 24 -14.83 -8.09 -3.97
N LEU A 25 -14.36 -9.12 -3.25
CA LEU A 25 -12.94 -9.39 -3.10
C LEU A 25 -12.30 -9.79 -4.44
N ARG A 26 -11.13 -9.21 -4.71
CA ARG A 26 -10.26 -9.58 -5.84
C ARG A 26 -9.49 -10.86 -5.51
N ARG A 27 -8.69 -11.38 -6.45
CA ARG A 27 -7.93 -12.63 -6.24
C ARG A 27 -6.47 -12.51 -6.65
N GLY A 28 -5.61 -13.15 -5.86
CA GLY A 28 -4.21 -13.38 -6.15
C GLY A 28 -3.39 -12.10 -6.35
N SER A 29 -2.16 -12.25 -6.83
CA SER A 29 -1.21 -11.14 -6.99
C SER A 29 -1.69 -10.03 -7.93
N ALA A 30 -2.52 -10.37 -8.92
CA ALA A 30 -3.15 -9.36 -9.79
C ALA A 30 -4.13 -8.47 -9.01
N GLY A 31 -4.92 -9.06 -8.10
CA GLY A 31 -5.76 -8.31 -7.16
C GLY A 31 -4.94 -7.39 -6.26
N ILE A 32 -3.82 -7.87 -5.71
CA ILE A 32 -2.92 -7.08 -4.85
C ILE A 32 -2.38 -5.86 -5.61
N ARG A 33 -1.84 -6.07 -6.82
CA ARG A 33 -1.29 -4.97 -7.64
C ARG A 33 -2.33 -3.92 -7.96
N ALA A 34 -3.54 -4.35 -8.30
CA ALA A 34 -4.61 -3.43 -8.62
C ALA A 34 -5.15 -2.71 -7.38
N THR A 35 -5.19 -3.37 -6.21
CA THR A 35 -5.48 -2.70 -4.93
C THR A 35 -4.48 -1.57 -4.64
N LEU A 36 -3.17 -1.80 -4.83
CA LEU A 36 -2.19 -0.72 -4.66
C LEU A 36 -2.40 0.41 -5.69
N ALA A 37 -2.71 0.08 -6.94
CA ALA A 37 -2.98 1.06 -7.98
C ALA A 37 -4.19 1.96 -7.62
N ASP A 38 -5.28 1.35 -7.12
CA ASP A 38 -6.49 2.07 -6.75
C ASP A 38 -6.29 2.96 -5.51
N LEU A 39 -5.55 2.48 -4.51
CA LEU A 39 -5.28 3.23 -3.26
C LEU A 39 -4.18 4.29 -3.41
N GLY A 40 -3.31 4.15 -4.42
CA GLY A 40 -2.17 5.05 -4.68
C GLY A 40 -1.00 4.90 -3.70
N CYS A 41 -1.22 4.41 -2.49
CA CYS A 41 -0.17 3.97 -1.56
C CYS A 41 -0.74 3.06 -0.47
N ILE A 42 0.13 2.25 0.15
CA ILE A 42 -0.20 1.45 1.34
C ILE A 42 0.87 1.70 2.38
N GLN A 43 0.47 2.20 3.56
CA GLN A 43 1.41 2.46 4.67
C GLN A 43 2.08 1.16 5.15
N LEU A 44 3.38 1.24 5.35
CA LEU A 44 4.17 0.23 6.03
C LEU A 44 4.31 0.66 7.50
N ASP A 45 3.44 0.11 8.33
CA ASP A 45 3.49 0.27 9.78
C ASP A 45 4.36 -0.85 10.39
N PRO A 46 5.24 -0.56 11.38
CA PRO A 46 6.03 -1.59 12.05
C PRO A 46 5.20 -2.52 12.96
N LEU A 47 3.97 -2.16 13.33
CA LEU A 47 3.11 -3.01 14.14
C LEU A 47 2.61 -4.21 13.33
N SER A 48 2.86 -5.43 13.85
CA SER A 48 2.45 -6.69 13.20
C SER A 48 1.89 -7.75 14.17
N PRO A 49 0.97 -7.40 15.10
CA PRO A 49 0.39 -8.40 16.01
C PRO A 49 -0.48 -9.44 15.30
N MET A 50 -1.01 -9.15 14.11
CA MET A 50 -1.90 -10.03 13.34
C MET A 50 -1.50 -10.10 11.84
N GLY A 51 -0.20 -10.00 11.57
CA GLY A 51 0.35 -9.80 10.22
C GLY A 51 0.69 -8.34 9.93
N THR A 52 1.39 -8.09 8.82
CA THR A 52 1.84 -6.73 8.49
C THR A 52 0.64 -5.84 8.15
N ASN A 53 0.72 -4.54 8.46
CA ASN A 53 -0.33 -3.58 8.09
C ASN A 53 -0.68 -3.64 6.59
N ALA A 54 0.33 -3.83 5.73
CA ALA A 54 0.11 -3.96 4.30
C ALA A 54 -0.69 -5.22 3.93
N ASP A 55 -0.40 -6.37 4.54
CA ASP A 55 -1.19 -7.57 4.35
C ASP A 55 -2.63 -7.36 4.87
N LEU A 56 -2.83 -6.73 6.03
CA LEU A 56 -4.17 -6.43 6.57
C LEU A 56 -5.01 -5.55 5.64
N VAL A 57 -4.41 -4.48 5.09
CA VAL A 57 -5.08 -3.61 4.11
C VAL A 57 -5.52 -4.40 2.88
N VAL A 58 -4.69 -5.33 2.42
CA VAL A 58 -4.99 -6.14 1.23
C VAL A 58 -5.95 -7.28 1.55
N HIS A 59 -5.93 -7.86 2.76
CA HIS A 59 -6.88 -8.89 3.20
C HIS A 59 -8.32 -8.40 3.14
N ALA A 60 -8.57 -7.11 3.41
CA ALA A 60 -9.89 -6.51 3.29
C ALA A 60 -10.42 -6.43 1.84
N ARG A 61 -9.57 -6.67 0.83
CA ARG A 61 -9.85 -6.41 -0.60
C ARG A 61 -9.54 -7.58 -1.51
N VAL A 62 -8.71 -8.52 -1.08
CA VAL A 62 -8.22 -9.66 -1.87
C VAL A 62 -8.36 -10.93 -1.05
N ASP A 63 -9.08 -11.89 -1.62
CA ASP A 63 -9.34 -13.18 -0.98
C ASP A 63 -8.11 -14.11 -1.05
N ARG A 64 -7.98 -14.97 -0.04
CA ARG A 64 -6.98 -16.06 0.08
C ARG A 64 -5.51 -15.63 -0.08
N ILE A 65 -5.14 -14.46 0.44
CA ILE A 65 -3.72 -14.09 0.55
C ILE A 65 -3.12 -14.69 1.83
N ARG A 66 -1.81 -14.94 1.82
CA ARG A 66 -1.03 -15.39 2.98
C ARG A 66 -0.10 -14.27 3.43
N ASP A 67 0.39 -14.32 4.67
CA ASP A 67 1.35 -13.35 5.18
C ASP A 67 2.56 -13.16 4.25
N GLY A 68 2.94 -11.89 4.06
CA GLY A 68 3.99 -11.46 3.15
C GLY A 68 3.65 -11.58 1.66
N ALA A 69 2.42 -11.98 1.29
CA ALA A 69 2.02 -12.03 -0.11
C ALA A 69 2.06 -10.66 -0.78
N VAL A 70 1.79 -9.60 -0.02
CA VAL A 70 1.81 -8.22 -0.54
C VAL A 70 3.21 -7.83 -1.01
N ILE A 71 4.22 -8.02 -0.17
CA ILE A 71 5.61 -7.73 -0.52
C ILE A 71 6.05 -8.58 -1.72
N ARG A 72 5.79 -9.90 -1.71
CA ARG A 72 6.14 -10.80 -2.83
C ARG A 72 5.45 -10.45 -4.14
N ALA A 73 4.23 -9.93 -4.10
CA ALA A 73 3.46 -9.58 -5.30
C ALA A 73 3.85 -8.21 -5.88
N LEU A 74 4.42 -7.32 -5.06
CA LEU A 74 4.70 -5.93 -5.42
C LEU A 74 6.17 -5.64 -5.67
N LEU A 75 7.06 -6.30 -4.93
CA LEU A 75 8.50 -6.06 -4.99
C LEU A 75 9.26 -7.28 -5.51
N PRO A 76 10.26 -7.09 -6.40
CA PRO A 76 10.58 -5.84 -7.09
C PRO A 76 9.63 -5.56 -8.29
N GLY A 77 9.59 -4.30 -8.75
CA GLY A 77 9.11 -3.94 -10.10
C GLY A 77 7.68 -3.44 -10.24
N HIS A 78 6.77 -3.76 -9.31
CA HIS A 78 5.39 -3.24 -9.36
C HIS A 78 5.13 -2.13 -8.34
N ALA A 79 6.00 -2.00 -7.35
CA ALA A 79 6.00 -0.93 -6.38
C ALA A 79 7.44 -0.50 -6.07
N PHE A 80 7.54 0.63 -5.40
CA PHE A 80 8.71 1.04 -4.64
C PHE A 80 8.23 1.58 -3.30
N GLU A 81 9.10 1.57 -2.31
CA GLU A 81 8.80 2.23 -1.05
C GLU A 81 9.15 3.71 -1.14
N HIS A 82 8.43 4.59 -0.45
CA HIS A 82 8.86 5.96 -0.18
C HIS A 82 7.97 6.62 0.88
N PHE A 83 8.26 7.86 1.25
CA PHE A 83 7.40 8.66 2.11
C PHE A 83 6.27 9.32 1.31
N ALA A 84 5.04 8.88 1.57
CA ALA A 84 3.80 9.52 1.15
C ALA A 84 3.01 9.85 2.43
N LYS A 85 3.32 11.01 3.02
CA LYS A 85 3.06 11.36 4.44
C LYS A 85 3.84 10.47 5.42
N GLU A 86 3.62 9.16 5.37
CA GLU A 86 4.34 8.13 6.12
C GLU A 86 5.10 7.20 5.16
N ARG A 87 5.86 6.24 5.71
CA ARG A 87 6.51 5.21 4.89
C ARG A 87 5.45 4.31 4.27
N CYS A 88 5.44 4.21 2.94
CA CYS A 88 4.45 3.46 2.18
C CYS A 88 5.07 2.62 1.06
N LEU A 89 4.37 1.57 0.64
CA LEU A 89 4.47 1.03 -0.71
C LEU A 89 3.72 1.97 -1.67
N ILE A 90 4.32 2.30 -2.80
CA ILE A 90 3.79 3.21 -3.82
C ILE A 90 3.85 2.50 -5.19
N PRO A 91 2.82 2.62 -6.05
CA PRO A 91 2.85 2.04 -7.39
C PRO A 91 4.07 2.50 -8.19
N ALA A 92 4.72 1.59 -8.92
CA ALA A 92 5.89 1.92 -9.74
C ALA A 92 5.62 3.05 -10.75
N SER A 93 4.39 3.16 -11.26
CA SER A 93 3.96 4.23 -12.18
C SER A 93 4.05 5.64 -11.58
N ALA A 94 4.03 5.77 -10.25
CA ALA A 94 4.17 7.05 -9.55
C ALA A 94 5.63 7.46 -9.31
N PHE A 95 6.62 6.66 -9.74
CA PHE A 95 8.03 6.97 -9.53
C PHE A 95 8.45 8.37 -10.03
N PRO A 96 7.99 8.86 -11.20
CA PRO A 96 8.35 10.19 -11.68
C PRO A 96 8.04 11.34 -10.71
N GLN A 97 6.96 11.23 -9.92
CA GLN A 97 6.52 12.23 -8.94
C GLN A 97 7.39 12.24 -7.67
N TYR A 98 8.08 11.14 -7.41
CA TYR A 98 8.85 10.92 -6.18
C TYR A 98 10.37 10.89 -6.39
N ARG A 99 10.84 10.79 -7.64
CA ARG A 99 12.26 10.60 -7.97
C ARG A 99 13.19 11.63 -7.32
N ASP A 100 12.83 12.92 -7.32
CA ASP A 100 13.70 13.99 -6.81
C ASP A 100 13.84 13.88 -5.28
N ARG A 101 12.74 13.57 -4.58
CA ARG A 101 12.74 13.33 -3.13
C ARG A 101 13.49 12.05 -2.78
N ALA A 102 13.35 11.00 -3.59
CA ALA A 102 14.06 9.73 -3.39
C ALA A 102 15.58 9.90 -3.50
N VAL A 103 16.07 10.82 -4.35
CA VAL A 103 17.49 11.21 -4.42
C VAL A 103 17.95 11.91 -3.14
N GLN A 104 17.14 12.84 -2.62
CA GLN A 104 17.47 13.62 -1.42
C GLN A 104 17.44 12.81 -0.13
N THR A 105 16.83 11.62 -0.15
CA THR A 105 16.61 10.79 1.03
C THR A 105 17.20 9.38 0.82
N PRO A 106 18.51 9.22 0.64
CA PRO A 106 19.10 7.91 0.31
C PRO A 106 19.12 6.90 1.47
N TRP A 107 18.93 7.37 2.71
CA TRP A 107 19.15 6.64 3.96
C TRP A 107 17.98 5.74 4.43
N TRP A 108 16.84 5.70 3.71
CA TRP A 108 15.64 4.95 4.15
C TRP A 108 15.30 3.70 3.33
N ARG A 109 16.08 3.30 2.32
CA ARG A 109 15.74 2.14 1.47
C ARG A 109 15.72 0.83 2.27
N LEU A 110 14.69 -0.01 2.12
CA LEU A 110 14.52 -1.28 2.85
C LEU A 110 15.70 -2.27 2.63
N ALA A 111 16.42 -2.18 1.50
CA ALA A 111 17.67 -2.93 1.29
C ALA A 111 18.73 -2.71 2.39
N GLN A 112 18.64 -1.63 3.18
CA GLN A 112 19.48 -1.39 4.34
C GLN A 112 18.84 -1.86 5.67
N SER A 113 17.51 -1.92 5.78
CA SER A 113 16.81 -2.37 6.99
C SER A 113 16.80 -3.90 7.13
N ALA A 114 16.71 -4.64 6.02
CA ALA A 114 16.86 -6.09 6.02
C ALA A 114 18.27 -6.56 6.50
N LYS A 115 19.27 -5.67 6.44
CA LYS A 115 20.63 -5.92 6.95
C LYS A 115 20.78 -5.73 8.46
N ARG A 116 19.75 -5.21 9.15
CA ARG A 116 19.78 -4.90 10.58
C ARG A 116 19.11 -5.95 11.47
N VAL A 117 18.57 -7.02 10.90
CA VAL A 117 18.10 -8.16 11.69
C VAL A 117 19.33 -9.00 12.04
N PRO A 118 19.73 -9.12 13.32
CA PRO A 118 20.77 -10.05 13.70
C PRO A 118 20.31 -11.45 13.33
N THR A 119 21.14 -12.21 12.63
CA THR A 119 20.91 -13.65 12.46
C THR A 119 20.84 -14.25 13.86
N SER A 120 19.70 -14.82 14.24
CA SER A 120 19.60 -15.56 15.50
C SER A 120 20.70 -16.63 15.51
N THR A 121 21.60 -16.51 16.47
CA THR A 121 22.59 -17.53 16.84
C THR A 121 21.92 -18.78 17.37
#